data_AF-A0A1H7HXC0-F1
#
_entry.id   AF-A0A1H7HXC0-F1
#
_cell.length_a   1.000
_cell.length_b   1.000
_cell.length_c   1.000
_cell.angle_alpha   90.00
_cell.angle_beta   90.00
_cell.angle_gamma   90.00
#
_symmetry.space_group_name_H-M   'P 1'
#
loop_
_entity.id
_entity.type
_entity.pdbx_description
1 polymer ?
#
loop_
_entity_poly.entity_id
_entity_poly.type
_entity_poly.pdbx_seq_one_letter_code
_entity_poly.pdbx_strand_id
1 'polypeptide(L)' 'MIDKRLELAKNKKVELELKLKKVKGTPREEDFKLQIEKLEQLIEHLQKE' A
#
# COMPACT_ATOMS: atom_id res chain seq x y z
N MET A 1 4.22 -20.01 3.87
CA MET A 1 3.15 -19.14 3.32
C MET A 1 3.50 -17.66 3.49
N ILE A 2 4.76 -17.27 3.30
CA ILE A 2 5.21 -15.87 3.25
C ILE A 2 4.67 -15.22 1.97
N ASP A 3 4.63 -16.00 0.88
CA ASP A 3 4.14 -15.57 -0.44
C ASP A 3 2.74 -14.96 -0.40
N LYS A 4 1.79 -15.58 0.33
CA LYS A 4 0.41 -15.07 0.42
C LYS A 4 0.31 -13.72 1.12
N ARG A 5 1.15 -13.47 2.15
CA ARG A 5 1.13 -12.19 2.88
C ARG A 5 1.77 -11.08 2.05
N LEU A 6 2.89 -11.39 1.39
CA LEU A 6 3.59 -10.46 0.51
C LEU A 6 2.72 -10.10 -0.72
N GLU A 7 2.08 -11.10 -1.33
CA GLU A 7 1.16 -10.91 -2.45
C GLU A 7 -0.05 -10.06 -2.05
N LEU A 8 -0.64 -10.32 -0.88
CA LEU A 8 -1.74 -9.52 -0.35
C LEU A 8 -1.32 -8.05 -0.14
N ALA A 9 -0.15 -7.81 0.45
CA ALA A 9 0.36 -6.46 0.70
C ALA A 9 0.62 -5.71 -0.61
N LYS A 10 1.23 -6.37 -1.60
CA LYS A 10 1.45 -5.80 -2.95
C LYS A 10 0.12 -5.46 -3.64
N ASN A 11 -0.85 -6.37 -3.62
CA ASN A 11 -2.17 -6.14 -4.20
C ASN A 11 -2.89 -4.96 -3.53
N LYS A 12 -2.79 -4.86 -2.19
CA LYS A 12 -3.40 -3.76 -1.45
C LYS A 12 -2.76 -2.41 -1.75
N LYS A 13 -1.43 -2.37 -1.93
CA LYS A 13 -0.71 -1.17 -2.34
C LYS A 13 -1.23 -0.66 -3.70
N VAL A 14 -1.31 -1.53 -4.69
CA VAL A 14 -1.82 -1.18 -6.04
C VAL A 14 -3.26 -0.67 -5.97
N GLU A 15 -4.12 -1.30 -5.17
CA GLU A 15 -5.51 -0.85 -4.98
C GLU A 15 -5.57 0.58 -4.39
N LEU A 16 -4.72 0.87 -3.39
CA LEU A 16 -4.65 2.19 -2.78
C LEU A 16 -4.03 3.24 -3.72
N GLU A 17 -3.04 2.89 -4.54
CA GLU A 17 -2.49 3.81 -5.56
C GLU A 17 -3.53 4.17 -6.63
N LEU A 18 -4.36 3.21 -7.05
CA LEU A 18 -5.46 3.47 -7.97
C LEU A 18 -6.53 4.36 -7.33
N LYS A 19 -6.81 4.17 -6.04
CA LYS A 19 -7.73 5.04 -5.28
C LYS A 19 -7.14 6.44 -5.07
N LEU A 20 -5.85 6.54 -4.77
CA LEU A 20 -5.13 7.81 -4.62
C LEU A 20 -5.27 8.68 -5.86
N LYS A 21 -5.15 8.09 -7.05
CA LYS A 21 -5.39 8.80 -8.32
C LYS A 21 -6.79 9.40 -8.43
N LYS A 22 -7.80 8.76 -7.83
CA LYS A 22 -9.21 9.23 -7.81
C LYS A 22 -9.48 10.26 -6.72
N VAL A 23 -8.76 10.21 -5.61
CA VAL A 23 -8.92 11.12 -4.46
C VAL A 23 -7.90 12.26 -4.43
N LYS A 24 -7.11 12.42 -5.48
CA LYS A 24 -6.13 13.49 -5.63
C LYS A 24 -6.80 14.86 -5.57
N GLY A 25 -6.27 15.75 -4.73
CA GLY A 25 -6.84 17.07 -4.45
C GLY A 25 -7.94 17.07 -3.39
N THR A 26 -8.25 15.93 -2.77
CA THR A 26 -9.16 15.86 -1.62
C THR A 26 -8.38 15.74 -0.31
N PRO A 27 -8.98 16.09 0.85
CA PRO A 27 -8.36 15.90 2.15
C PRO A 27 -7.94 14.44 2.43
N ARG A 28 -8.54 13.47 1.72
CA ARG A 28 -8.20 12.05 1.86
C ARG A 28 -6.88 11.69 1.17
N GLU A 29 -6.32 12.54 0.32
CA GLU A 29 -5.08 12.24 -0.40
C GLU A 29 -3.92 11.90 0.57
N GLU A 30 -3.77 12.66 1.65
CA GLU A 30 -2.75 12.42 2.67
C GLU A 30 -2.94 11.08 3.39
N ASP A 31 -4.18 10.74 3.76
CA ASP A 31 -4.49 9.44 4.37
C ASP A 31 -4.08 8.27 3.47
N PHE A 32 -4.39 8.37 2.17
CA PHE A 32 -4.01 7.32 1.21
C PHE A 32 -2.50 7.24 1.01
N LYS A 33 -1.78 8.38 0.98
CA LYS A 33 -0.31 8.40 0.92
C LYS A 33 0.30 7.72 2.14
N LEU A 34 -0.16 8.04 3.34
CA LEU A 34 0.32 7.44 4.59
C LEU A 34 0.07 5.92 4.63
N GLN A 35 -1.09 5.47 4.14
CA GLN A 35 -1.39 4.03 4.05
C GLN A 35 -0.49 3.30 3.04
N ILE A 36 -0.18 3.93 1.90
CA ILE A 36 0.73 3.37 0.90
C ILE A 36 2.16 3.25 1.47
N GLU A 37 2.64 4.28 2.16
CA GLU A 37 3.98 4.28 2.79
C GLU A 37 4.11 3.16 3.83
N LYS A 38 3.10 2.98 4.70
CA LYS A 38 3.07 1.87 5.67
C LYS A 38 3.05 0.50 4.99
N LEU A 39 2.34 0.36 3.87
CA LEU A 39 2.36 -0.88 3.08
C LEU A 39 3.71 -1.12 2.42
N GLU A 40 4.42 -0.09 1.97
CA GLU A 40 5.79 -0.24 1.45
C GLU A 40 6.74 -0.75 2.52
N GLN A 41 6.71 -0.18 3.73
CA GLN A 41 7.52 -0.67 4.86
C GLN A 41 7.20 -2.12 5.21
N LEU A 42 5.91 -2.49 5.19
CA LEU A 42 5.48 -3.88 5.43
C LEU A 42 5.98 -4.81 4.34
N ILE A 43 5.89 -4.42 3.07
CA ILE A 43 6.40 -5.20 1.93
C ILE A 43 7.92 -5.40 2.07
N GLU A 44 8.66 -4.34 2.40
CA GLU A 44 10.12 -4.42 2.58
C GLU A 44 10.50 -5.36 3.73
N HIS A 45 9.76 -5.32 4.85
CA HIS A 45 9.95 -6.24 5.95
C HIS A 45 9.69 -7.69 5.54
N LEU A 46 8.55 -7.95 4.88
CA LEU A 46 8.17 -9.29 4.40
C LEU A 46 9.08 -9.85 3.30
N GLN A 47 9.89 -9.02 2.63
CA GLN A 47 10.90 -9.46 1.66
C GLN A 47 12.23 -9.85 2.31
N LYS A 48 12.48 -9.40 3.54
CA LYS A 48 13.71 -9.71 4.30
C LYS A 48 13.54 -10.90 5.24
N GLU A 49 12.30 -11.31 5.53
CA GLU A 49 11.95 -12.59 6.20
C GLU A 49 11.96 -13.78 5.23
#